data_AF-A0A0R3R7H5-F1
#
_entry.id   AF-A0A0R3R7H5-F1
#
_cell.length_a   1.000
_cell.length_b   1.000
_cell.length_c   1.000
_cell.angle_alpha   90.00
_cell.angle_beta   90.00
_cell.angle_gamma   90.00
#
_symmetry.space_group_name_H-M   'P 1'
#
loop_
_entity.id
_entity.type
_entity.pdbx_description
1 polymer ?
#
loop_
_entity_poly.entity_id
_entity_poly.type
_entity_poly.pdbx_seq_one_letter_code
_entity_poly.pdbx_strand_id
1 'polypeptide(L)'
;MSCNWIDFGIFLILLGFFICELLSTITLAVSYRRNNSRYVLPRLILLTGQFAITTFISVILILYFMGFTEKLNDVVIASYEYWANDELNEDDRKRAVNELFIYAIGTFVVIFMYTVYELFELYITRKYQNTLDTPPEFIPVRSQEPPRLAGPKLSIDQQQCISAPPPPYNSQYR
;
A
#
# COMPACT_ATOMS: atom_id res chain seq x y z
N MET A 1 -35.20 -1.84 18.44
CA MET A 1 -34.94 -1.28 17.10
C MET A 1 -33.50 -0.76 17.08
N SER A 2 -32.54 -1.59 17.49
CA SER A 2 -31.37 -1.09 18.22
C SER A 2 -30.01 -1.51 17.63
N CYS A 3 -29.99 -2.24 16.49
CA CYS A 3 -28.75 -2.77 15.89
C CYS A 3 -28.28 -2.01 14.63
N ASN A 4 -29.08 -1.08 14.09
CA ASN A 4 -28.80 -0.45 12.80
C ASN A 4 -27.51 0.39 12.78
N TRP A 5 -27.10 0.96 13.92
CA TRP A 5 -25.98 1.91 13.94
C TRP A 5 -24.61 1.22 13.95
N ILE A 6 -24.47 0.11 14.69
CA ILE A 6 -23.24 -0.69 14.69
C ILE A 6 -23.07 -1.32 13.30
N ASP A 7 -24.14 -1.88 12.74
CA ASP A 7 -24.15 -2.40 11.37
C ASP A 7 -23.78 -1.32 10.34
N PHE A 8 -24.34 -0.11 10.47
CA PHE A 8 -24.01 1.02 9.61
C PHE A 8 -22.54 1.44 9.74
N GLY A 9 -22.00 1.47 10.96
CA GLY A 9 -20.59 1.78 11.22
C GLY A 9 -19.65 0.75 10.60
N ILE A 10 -19.93 -0.54 10.81
CA ILE A 10 -19.17 -1.64 10.21
C ILE A 10 -19.26 -1.57 8.68
N PHE A 11 -20.45 -1.34 8.13
CA PHE A 11 -20.66 -1.20 6.69
C PHE A 11 -19.83 -0.05 6.10
N LEU A 12 -19.81 1.11 6.76
CA LEU A 12 -19.04 2.27 6.30
C LEU A 12 -17.53 1.99 6.29
N ILE A 13 -17.02 1.31 7.32
CA ILE A 13 -15.62 0.88 7.40
C ILE A 13 -15.29 -0.10 6.27
N LEU A 14 -16.12 -1.13 6.07
CA LEU A 14 -15.94 -2.14 5.02
C LEU A 14 -16.00 -1.51 3.62
N LEU A 15 -16.93 -0.57 3.40
CA LEU A 15 -17.04 0.18 2.15
C LEU A 15 -15.78 1.01 1.88
N GLY A 16 -15.24 1.66 2.93
CA GLY A 16 -13.98 2.39 2.85
C GLY A 16 -12.81 1.49 2.42
N PHE A 17 -12.66 0.33 3.06
CA PHE A 17 -11.66 -0.67 2.67
C PHE A 17 -11.87 -1.15 1.23
N PHE A 18 -13.11 -1.43 0.83
CA PHE A 18 -13.44 -1.85 -0.52
C PHE A 18 -13.05 -0.79 -1.57
N ILE A 19 -13.35 0.49 -1.33
CA ILE A 19 -12.95 1.57 -2.23
C ILE A 19 -11.42 1.67 -2.32
N CYS A 20 -10.71 1.55 -1.19
CA CYS A 20 -9.25 1.56 -1.18
C CYS A 20 -8.66 0.39 -1.99
N GLU A 21 -9.20 -0.82 -1.85
CA GLU A 21 -8.80 -1.97 -2.66
C GLU A 21 -9.13 -1.80 -4.15
N LEU A 22 -10.30 -1.24 -4.46
CA LEU A 22 -10.68 -0.96 -5.84
C LEU A 22 -9.67 0.01 -6.48
N LEU A 23 -9.32 1.09 -5.78
CA LEU A 23 -8.32 2.05 -6.25
C LEU A 23 -6.93 1.41 -6.38
N SER A 24 -6.52 0.61 -5.40
CA SER A 24 -5.29 -0.20 -5.43
C SER A 24 -5.24 -1.08 -6.68
N THR A 25 -6.32 -1.80 -6.97
CA THR A 25 -6.43 -2.70 -8.14
C THR A 25 -6.39 -1.93 -9.46
N ILE A 26 -7.09 -0.80 -9.55
CA ILE A 26 -7.07 0.07 -10.74
C ILE A 26 -5.65 0.57 -11.02
N THR A 27 -4.92 1.01 -9.99
CA THR A 27 -3.53 1.49 -10.18
C THR A 27 -2.60 0.39 -10.67
N LEU A 28 -2.79 -0.86 -10.22
CA LEU A 28 -2.06 -2.02 -10.75
C LEU A 28 -2.40 -2.27 -12.23
N ALA A 29 -3.69 -2.28 -12.58
CA ALA A 29 -4.12 -2.51 -13.96
C ALA A 29 -3.57 -1.44 -14.92
N VAL A 30 -3.54 -0.18 -14.48
CA VAL A 30 -2.91 0.93 -15.23
C VAL A 30 -1.40 0.76 -15.33
N SER A 31 -0.73 0.34 -14.24
CA SER A 31 0.72 0.08 -14.22
C SER A 31 1.10 -1.03 -15.22
N TYR A 32 0.34 -2.14 -15.23
CA TYR A 32 0.54 -3.23 -16.18
C TYR A 32 0.41 -2.76 -17.63
N ARG A 33 -0.60 -1.93 -17.92
CA ARG A 33 -0.82 -1.43 -19.29
C ARG A 33 0.23 -0.41 -19.75
N ARG A 34 0.82 0.37 -18.83
CA ARG A 34 1.80 1.43 -19.15
C ARG A 34 3.26 1.03 -18.93
N ASN A 35 3.54 -0.18 -18.44
CA ASN A 35 4.86 -0.73 -18.16
C ASN A 35 5.83 0.24 -17.43
N ASN A 36 5.29 0.98 -16.46
CA ASN A 36 6.01 2.02 -15.73
C ASN A 36 5.92 1.74 -14.21
N SER A 37 7.07 1.61 -13.55
CA SER A 37 7.16 1.31 -12.10
C SER A 37 6.58 2.41 -11.22
N ARG A 38 6.56 3.66 -11.72
CA ARG A 38 6.07 4.83 -10.98
C ARG A 38 4.59 4.76 -10.59
N TYR A 39 3.79 3.93 -11.27
CA TYR A 39 2.37 3.71 -10.96
C TYR A 39 2.13 2.64 -9.88
N VAL A 40 3.18 1.97 -9.39
CA VAL A 40 3.09 0.99 -8.29
C VAL A 40 3.15 1.67 -6.91
N LEU A 41 3.76 2.87 -6.82
CA LEU A 41 3.89 3.62 -5.57
C LEU A 41 2.55 4.00 -4.92
N PRO A 42 1.53 4.52 -5.66
CA PRO A 42 0.22 4.81 -5.07
C PRO A 42 -0.43 3.57 -4.45
N ARG A 43 -0.26 2.40 -5.08
CA ARG A 43 -0.76 1.12 -4.56
C ARG A 43 -0.10 0.77 -3.23
N LEU A 44 1.22 0.87 -3.14
CA LEU A 44 1.95 0.55 -1.92
C LEU A 44 1.60 1.48 -0.77
N ILE A 45 1.40 2.77 -1.03
CA ILE A 45 0.98 3.73 0.00
C ILE A 45 -0.43 3.40 0.50
N LEU A 46 -1.37 3.14 -0.42
CA LEU A 46 -2.74 2.74 -0.07
C LEU A 46 -2.76 1.47 0.78
N LEU A 47 -2.04 0.43 0.34
CA LEU A 47 -2.01 -0.86 1.00
C LEU A 47 -1.29 -0.81 2.35
N THR A 48 -0.23 0.00 2.48
CA THR A 48 0.43 0.24 3.78
C THR A 48 -0.49 1.01 4.73
N GLY A 49 -1.29 1.94 4.21
CA GLY A 49 -2.30 2.66 4.98
C GLY A 49 -3.40 1.74 5.50
N GLN A 50 -3.93 0.85 4.64
CA GLN A 50 -4.92 -0.15 5.05
C GLN A 50 -4.33 -1.08 6.13
N PHE A 51 -3.11 -1.57 5.92
CA PHE A 51 -2.41 -2.40 6.89
C PHE A 51 -2.22 -1.72 8.26
N ALA A 52 -1.94 -0.41 8.27
CA ALA A 52 -1.83 0.35 9.52
C ALA A 52 -3.18 0.43 10.27
N ILE A 53 -4.27 0.66 9.55
CA ILE A 53 -5.62 0.71 10.13
C ILE A 53 -6.04 -0.67 10.64
N THR A 54 -5.81 -1.74 9.87
CA THR A 54 -6.17 -3.11 10.26
C THR A 54 -5.36 -3.56 11.48
N THR A 55 -4.09 -3.18 11.56
CA THR A 55 -3.25 -3.39 12.75
C THR A 55 -3.81 -2.62 13.95
N PHE A 56 -4.21 -1.37 13.78
CA PHE A 56 -4.81 -0.58 14.86
C PHE A 56 -6.10 -1.22 15.40
N ILE A 57 -7.00 -1.66 14.51
CA ILE A 57 -8.23 -2.37 14.92
C ILE A 57 -7.89 -3.70 15.60
N SER A 58 -6.88 -4.42 15.09
CA SER A 58 -6.41 -5.67 15.71
C SER A 58 -5.92 -5.45 17.14
N VAL A 59 -5.19 -4.37 17.40
CA VAL A 59 -4.74 -4.01 18.76
C VAL A 59 -5.95 -3.76 19.67
N ILE A 60 -6.96 -3.03 19.20
CA ILE A 60 -8.19 -2.79 19.98
C ILE A 60 -8.91 -4.11 20.29
N LEU A 61 -9.03 -5.01 19.32
CA LEU A 61 -9.65 -6.33 19.51
C LEU A 61 -8.85 -7.21 20.48
N ILE A 62 -7.52 -7.19 20.41
CA ILE A 62 -6.67 -7.91 21.37
C ILE A 62 -6.92 -7.37 22.78
N LEU A 63 -6.93 -6.05 22.97
CA LEU A 63 -7.27 -5.44 24.27
C LEU A 63 -8.67 -5.84 24.73
N TYR A 64 -9.63 -5.92 23.82
CA TYR A 64 -10.99 -6.38 24.09
C TYR A 64 -11.02 -7.80 24.66
N PHE A 65 -10.28 -8.74 24.09
CA PHE A 65 -10.19 -10.12 24.59
C PHE A 65 -9.25 -10.28 25.80
N MET A 66 -8.34 -9.34 26.04
CA MET A 66 -7.39 -9.35 27.16
C MET A 66 -8.05 -8.95 28.50
N GLY A 67 -9.34 -8.60 28.50
CA GLY A 67 -10.11 -8.28 29.69
C GLY A 67 -10.57 -6.82 29.80
N PHE A 68 -10.29 -5.97 28.81
CA PHE A 68 -10.81 -4.60 28.76
C PHE A 68 -12.23 -4.50 28.18
N THR A 69 -12.92 -5.64 28.07
CA THR A 69 -14.26 -5.79 27.48
C THR A 69 -15.26 -4.80 28.07
N GLU A 70 -15.37 -4.70 29.40
CA GLU A 70 -16.32 -3.79 30.06
C GLU A 70 -16.05 -2.32 29.72
N LYS A 71 -14.79 -1.89 29.80
CA LYS A 71 -14.39 -0.50 29.52
C LYS A 71 -14.62 -0.12 28.06
N LEU A 72 -14.31 -1.02 27.13
CA LEU A 72 -14.50 -0.77 25.70
C LEU A 72 -15.99 -0.79 25.34
N ASN A 73 -16.77 -1.72 25.91
CA ASN A 73 -18.22 -1.73 25.75
C ASN A 73 -18.83 -0.41 26.26
N ASP A 74 -18.43 0.05 27.44
CA ASP A 74 -18.91 1.32 28.01
C ASP A 74 -18.56 2.51 27.13
N VAL A 75 -17.35 2.57 26.58
CA VAL A 75 -16.95 3.64 25.65
C VAL A 75 -17.80 3.63 24.39
N VAL A 76 -18.06 2.44 23.81
CA VAL A 76 -18.89 2.32 22.60
C VAL A 76 -20.33 2.72 22.88
N ILE A 77 -20.91 2.25 23.98
CA ILE A 77 -22.29 2.56 24.37
C ILE A 77 -22.44 4.04 24.69
N ALA A 78 -21.52 4.63 25.47
CA ALA A 78 -21.53 6.06 25.76
C ALA A 78 -21.39 6.91 24.49
N SER A 79 -20.59 6.46 23.51
CA SER A 79 -20.49 7.14 22.22
C SER A 79 -21.83 7.09 21.47
N TYR A 80 -22.53 5.97 21.50
CA TYR A 80 -23.85 5.83 20.90
C TYR A 80 -24.86 6.76 21.58
N GLU A 81 -24.94 6.77 22.91
CA GLU A 81 -25.86 7.63 23.67
C GLU A 81 -25.62 9.12 23.36
N TYR A 82 -24.36 9.52 23.21
CA TYR A 82 -23.98 10.87 22.81
C TYR A 82 -24.49 11.23 21.39
N TRP A 83 -24.32 10.34 20.41
CA TRP A 83 -24.74 10.60 19.02
C TRP A 83 -26.25 10.45 18.81
N ALA A 84 -26.88 9.51 19.51
CA ALA A 84 -28.32 9.26 19.45
C ALA A 84 -29.12 10.24 20.32
N ASN A 85 -28.46 10.92 21.27
CA ASN A 85 -29.08 11.78 22.28
C ASN A 85 -30.21 11.05 23.04
N ASP A 86 -29.99 9.77 23.32
CA ASP A 86 -30.93 8.85 23.94
C ASP A 86 -30.15 7.90 24.86
N GLU A 87 -30.62 7.74 26.10
CA GLU A 87 -29.94 6.95 27.15
C GLU A 87 -30.52 5.53 27.15
N LEU A 88 -29.66 4.51 27.05
CA LEU A 88 -30.18 3.15 26.96
C LEU A 88 -30.68 2.65 28.31
N ASN A 89 -31.83 1.98 28.28
CA ASN A 89 -32.34 1.27 29.44
C ASN A 89 -31.43 0.05 29.78
N GLU A 90 -31.44 -0.41 31.03
CA GLU A 90 -30.52 -1.45 31.50
C GLU A 90 -30.61 -2.76 30.71
N ASP A 91 -31.82 -3.15 30.30
CA ASP A 91 -32.06 -4.37 29.52
C ASP A 91 -31.51 -4.24 28.09
N ASP A 92 -31.66 -3.07 27.47
CA ASP A 92 -31.11 -2.80 26.14
C ASP A 92 -29.59 -2.70 26.18
N ARG A 93 -29.02 -2.15 27.26
CA ARG A 93 -27.57 -2.10 27.49
C ARG A 93 -26.97 -3.50 27.60
N LYS A 94 -27.60 -4.42 28.34
CA LYS A 94 -27.17 -5.82 28.43
C LYS A 94 -27.22 -6.53 27.08
N ARG A 95 -28.26 -6.27 26.29
CA ARG A 95 -28.36 -6.80 24.92
C ARG A 95 -27.24 -6.25 24.03
N ALA A 96 -27.00 -4.94 24.06
CA ALA A 96 -25.95 -4.29 23.28
C ALA A 96 -24.56 -4.85 23.61
N VAL A 97 -24.25 -5.09 24.89
CA VAL A 97 -22.99 -5.72 25.32
C VAL A 97 -22.82 -7.11 24.72
N ASN A 98 -23.86 -7.95 24.77
CA ASN A 98 -23.82 -9.30 24.23
C ASN A 98 -23.66 -9.29 22.69
N GLU A 99 -24.37 -8.39 22.01
CA GLU A 99 -24.21 -8.21 20.56
C GLU A 99 -22.80 -7.72 20.23
N LEU A 100 -22.26 -6.73 20.94
CA LEU A 100 -20.90 -6.22 20.71
C LEU A 100 -19.83 -7.29 20.88
N PHE A 101 -20.02 -8.23 21.81
CA PHE A 101 -19.14 -9.38 21.98
C PHE A 101 -19.18 -10.32 20.77
N ILE A 102 -20.36 -10.60 20.23
CA ILE A 102 -20.52 -11.41 19.01
C ILE A 102 -19.87 -10.70 17.82
N TYR A 103 -20.08 -9.39 17.67
CA TYR A 103 -19.41 -8.59 16.64
C TYR A 103 -17.90 -8.62 16.80
N ALA A 104 -17.36 -8.47 18.01
CA ALA A 104 -15.91 -8.52 18.25
C ALA A 104 -15.29 -9.85 17.79
N ILE A 105 -15.95 -10.98 18.05
CA ILE A 105 -15.50 -12.30 17.57
C ILE A 105 -15.54 -12.35 16.04
N GLY A 106 -16.66 -11.95 15.43
CA GLY A 106 -16.80 -11.96 13.98
C GLY A 106 -15.76 -11.06 13.29
N THR A 107 -15.61 -9.84 13.77
CA THR A 107 -14.63 -8.87 13.28
C THR A 107 -13.20 -9.38 13.46
N PHE A 108 -12.87 -10.06 14.55
CA PHE A 108 -11.55 -10.65 14.75
C PHE A 108 -11.20 -11.68 13.67
N VAL A 109 -12.12 -12.59 13.35
CA VAL A 109 -11.90 -13.60 12.30
C VAL A 109 -11.74 -12.94 10.93
N VAL A 110 -12.58 -11.95 10.61
CA VAL A 110 -12.53 -11.23 9.34
C VAL A 110 -11.22 -10.45 9.20
N ILE A 111 -10.82 -9.72 10.24
CA ILE A 111 -9.58 -8.93 10.22
C ILE A 111 -8.37 -9.84 10.13
N PHE A 112 -8.33 -10.96 10.86
CA PHE A 112 -7.23 -11.91 10.76
C PHE A 112 -7.05 -12.42 9.32
N MET A 113 -8.15 -12.85 8.68
CA MET A 113 -8.12 -13.26 7.28
C MET A 113 -7.66 -12.12 6.38
N TYR A 114 -8.17 -10.91 6.58
CA TYR A 114 -7.83 -9.73 5.80
C TYR A 114 -6.35 -9.35 5.92
N THR A 115 -5.77 -9.37 7.13
CA THR A 115 -4.35 -9.08 7.36
C THR A 115 -3.45 -10.08 6.63
N VAL A 116 -3.84 -11.36 6.56
CA VAL A 116 -3.11 -12.36 5.75
C VAL A 116 -3.15 -12.00 4.27
N TYR A 117 -4.32 -11.60 3.74
CA TYR A 117 -4.44 -11.14 2.36
C TYR A 117 -3.59 -9.89 2.08
N GLU A 118 -3.64 -8.87 2.94
CA GLU A 118 -2.83 -7.65 2.83
C GLU A 118 -1.33 -7.95 2.79
N LEU A 119 -0.86 -8.88 3.63
CA LEU A 119 0.55 -9.29 3.64
C LEU A 119 0.98 -9.93 2.31
N PHE A 120 0.14 -10.80 1.74
CA PHE A 120 0.40 -11.36 0.42
C PHE A 120 0.39 -10.30 -0.68
N GLU A 121 -0.58 -9.39 -0.66
CA GLU A 121 -0.66 -8.29 -1.61
C GLU A 121 0.57 -7.37 -1.53
N LEU A 122 1.02 -7.03 -0.31
CA LEU A 122 2.22 -6.23 -0.08
C LEU A 122 3.46 -6.94 -0.61
N TYR A 123 3.59 -8.23 -0.32
CA TYR A 123 4.70 -9.04 -0.78
C TYR A 123 4.77 -9.10 -2.31
N ILE A 124 3.65 -9.41 -2.97
CA ILE A 124 3.58 -9.49 -4.44
C ILE A 124 3.85 -8.13 -5.06
N THR A 125 3.25 -7.06 -4.54
CA THR A 125 3.39 -5.70 -5.09
C THR A 125 4.83 -5.21 -4.94
N ARG A 126 5.48 -5.47 -3.80
CA ARG A 126 6.88 -5.13 -3.57
C ARG A 126 7.82 -5.93 -4.45
N LYS A 127 7.55 -7.23 -4.65
CA LYS A 127 8.32 -8.06 -5.59
C LYS A 127 8.17 -7.56 -7.03
N TYR A 128 6.95 -7.21 -7.44
CA TYR A 128 6.67 -6.65 -8.77
C TYR A 128 7.39 -5.32 -9.00
N GLN A 129 7.40 -4.42 -8.00
CA GLN A 129 8.17 -3.19 -8.07
C GLN A 129 9.67 -3.47 -8.25
N ASN A 130 10.25 -4.36 -7.44
CA ASN A 130 11.66 -4.70 -7.54
C ASN A 130 12.04 -5.25 -8.92
N THR A 131 11.18 -6.06 -9.54
CA THR A 131 11.41 -6.57 -10.92
C THR A 131 11.39 -5.47 -11.97
N LEU A 132 10.56 -4.43 -11.79
CA LEU A 132 10.52 -3.30 -12.71
C LEU A 132 11.65 -2.29 -12.50
N ASP A 133 12.09 -2.12 -11.25
CA ASP A 133 13.21 -1.23 -10.89
C ASP A 133 14.57 -1.87 -11.17
N THR A 134 14.66 -3.22 -11.24
CA THR A 134 15.80 -3.86 -11.90
C THR A 134 15.77 -3.54 -13.39
N PRO A 135 16.78 -2.85 -13.94
CA PRO A 135 16.87 -2.67 -15.38
C PRO A 135 16.84 -4.07 -16.01
N PRO A 136 16.13 -4.25 -17.15
CA PRO A 136 16.21 -5.51 -17.88
C PRO A 136 17.68 -5.83 -18.02
N GLU A 137 18.05 -7.03 -17.55
CA GLU A 137 19.37 -7.62 -17.64
C GLU A 137 20.07 -7.05 -18.86
N PHE A 138 21.17 -6.32 -18.67
CA PHE A 138 21.86 -5.59 -19.72
C PHE A 138 22.12 -6.61 -20.83
N ILE A 139 21.24 -6.69 -21.83
CA ILE A 139 21.48 -7.47 -23.03
C ILE A 139 22.57 -6.62 -23.65
N PRO A 140 23.86 -7.03 -23.63
CA PRO A 140 24.85 -6.27 -24.37
C PRO A 140 24.31 -6.29 -25.79
N VAL A 141 23.88 -5.12 -26.28
CA VAL A 141 23.60 -4.95 -27.70
C VAL A 141 24.91 -5.35 -28.33
N ARG A 142 24.96 -6.57 -28.88
CA ARG A 142 26.13 -7.06 -29.60
C ARG A 142 26.27 -6.03 -30.69
N SER A 143 27.27 -5.15 -30.55
CA SER A 143 27.62 -4.19 -31.58
C SER A 143 28.11 -5.03 -32.76
N GLN A 144 27.17 -5.57 -33.53
CA GLN A 144 27.40 -5.86 -34.93
C GLN A 144 27.53 -4.49 -35.55
N GLU A 145 28.71 -3.89 -35.38
CA GLU A 145 29.19 -2.93 -36.35
C GLU A 145 29.01 -3.61 -37.71
N PRO A 146 28.26 -3.02 -38.65
CA PRO A 146 28.20 -3.55 -40.00
C PRO A 146 29.64 -3.67 -40.50
N PRO A 147 30.01 -4.75 -41.22
CA PRO A 147 31.37 -4.97 -41.64
C PRO A 147 31.86 -3.72 -42.36
N ARG A 148 32.80 -2.98 -41.75
CA ARG A 148 33.42 -1.84 -42.42
C ARG A 148 34.13 -2.42 -43.64
N LEU A 149 33.65 -2.03 -44.83
CA LEU A 149 34.34 -2.29 -46.09
C LEU A 149 35.80 -1.85 -45.90
N ALA A 150 36.73 -2.78 -46.11
CA ALA A 150 38.15 -2.52 -46.00
C ALA A 150 38.56 -1.40 -46.99
N GLY A 151 38.65 -0.18 -46.50
CA GLY A 151 39.31 0.93 -47.18
C GLY A 151 40.84 0.79 -47.08
N PRO A 152 41.60 1.40 -47.98
CA PRO A 152 43.00 1.05 -48.22
C PRO A 152 43.88 1.37 -47.00
N LYS A 153 44.74 0.41 -46.63
CA LYS A 153 45.78 0.58 -45.60
C LYS A 153 46.67 1.77 -45.94
N LEU A 154 46.61 2.84 -45.15
CA LEU A 154 47.71 3.79 -45.00
C LEU A 154 48.44 3.48 -43.69
N SER A 155 49.61 2.88 -43.84
CA SER A 155 50.66 2.78 -42.82
C SER A 155 51.32 4.14 -42.60
N ILE A 156 51.64 4.49 -41.35
CA ILE A 156 52.93 5.01 -40.87
C ILE A 156 52.79 5.56 -39.43
N ASP A 157 53.75 5.18 -38.59
CA ASP A 157 54.02 5.59 -37.20
C ASP A 157 53.86 7.09 -36.92
N GLN A 158 53.21 7.47 -35.79
CA GLN A 158 53.66 8.61 -34.98
C GLN A 158 53.03 8.69 -33.56
N GLN A 159 53.85 8.43 -32.54
CA GLN A 159 53.97 9.07 -31.21
C GLN A 159 52.76 9.28 -30.25
N GLN A 160 53.00 8.82 -29.01
CA GLN A 160 52.39 9.26 -27.75
C GLN A 160 52.17 10.79 -27.68
N CYS A 161 50.98 11.25 -27.29
CA CYS A 161 50.81 12.31 -26.27
C CYS A 161 49.36 12.74 -26.01
N ILE A 162 49.03 12.80 -24.72
CA ILE A 162 48.26 13.86 -24.04
C ILE A 162 46.72 13.85 -24.18
N SER A 163 46.11 13.56 -23.03
CA SER A 163 44.75 13.92 -22.62
C SER A 163 44.36 15.35 -23.03
N ALA A 164 43.24 15.49 -23.74
CA ALA A 164 42.68 16.79 -24.08
C ALA A 164 42.31 17.60 -22.81
N PRO A 165 42.62 18.91 -22.75
CA PRO A 165 42.25 19.76 -21.61
C PRO A 165 40.75 20.12 -21.64
N PRO A 166 40.13 20.38 -20.47
CA PRO A 166 38.73 20.80 -20.41
C PRO A 166 38.51 22.21 -20.98
N PRO A 167 37.30 22.50 -21.52
CA PRO A 167 37.00 23.77 -22.19
C PRO A 167 36.99 24.96 -21.22
N PRO A 168 37.35 26.18 -21.68
CA PRO A 168 37.44 27.36 -20.83
C PRO A 168 36.08 27.89 -20.37
N TYR A 169 36.04 28.36 -19.13
CA TYR A 169 34.90 28.98 -18.45
C TYR A 169 34.56 30.35 -19.06
N ASN A 170 33.32 30.54 -19.53
CA ASN A 170 32.84 31.81 -20.12
C ASN A 170 32.15 32.68 -19.05
N SER A 171 32.70 33.87 -18.80
CA SER A 171 32.23 34.80 -17.76
C SER A 171 31.19 35.83 -18.24
N GLN A 172 30.56 35.65 -19.40
CA GLN A 172 29.63 36.64 -19.99
C GLN A 172 28.13 36.43 -19.69
N TYR A 173 27.75 35.55 -18.76
CA TYR A 173 26.38 35.51 -18.25
C TYR A 173 26.34 36.06 -16.82
N ARG A 174 26.13 37.37 -16.69
CA ARG A 174 25.73 38.02 -15.43
C ARG A 174 24.56 38.93 -15.68
#